data_AF-A0A367EN05-F1
#
_entry.id   AF-A0A367EN05-F1
#
_cell.length_a   1.000
_cell.length_b   1.000
_cell.length_c   1.000
_cell.angle_alpha   90.00
_cell.angle_beta   90.00
_cell.angle_gamma   90.00
#
_symmetry.space_group_name_H-M   'P 1'
#
loop_
_entity.id
_entity.type
_entity.pdbx_description
1 polymer ?
#
loop_
_entity_poly.entity_id
_entity_poly.type
_entity_poly.pdbx_seq_one_letter_code
_entity_poly.pdbx_strand_id
1 'polypeptide(L)'
;MTRKPASTSGRRPRDVVADALRARIRNGEYAPGSRLPTQRELETEFTVGRSAVREALAALTREDLLENVGRGSSPTVAEPGHHAEAPRSAGVELADRLHAAFQAEHVTVDAFSLTTETLNNALAWPIRQVMERRLTPRTLTARVLVPSLEARLALPRLIDDPDDPKPRERLHQMQTSYVHAVDNSLTSLARFGVEVSLTVRAVPLTPTHKLYLLNRNEALIGYYQVVRNEEAAFQGEQLSLYDVLGLTAKLFRSTGGVEARDDQEAAFVAESRQFFDSLWDTIATRFD
;
A
#
# COMPACT_ATOMS: atom_id res chain seq x y z
N MET A 1 -35.61 -27.39 -46.00
CA MET A 1 -36.20 -28.11 -44.85
C MET A 1 -35.10 -28.93 -44.20
N THR A 2 -34.70 -28.80 -42.94
CA THR A 2 -35.05 -27.87 -41.85
C THR A 2 -33.89 -27.96 -40.85
N ARG A 3 -33.38 -26.81 -40.43
CA ARG A 3 -32.19 -26.65 -39.58
C ARG A 3 -32.50 -27.11 -38.14
N LYS A 4 -31.56 -27.86 -37.53
CA LYS A 4 -31.56 -28.31 -36.13
C LYS A 4 -31.71 -27.11 -35.17
N PRO A 5 -32.56 -27.16 -34.12
CA PRO A 5 -32.73 -26.05 -33.20
C PRO A 5 -31.53 -25.95 -32.24
N ALA A 6 -31.12 -24.72 -31.96
CA ALA A 6 -30.07 -24.36 -31.02
C ALA A 6 -30.56 -24.54 -29.57
N SER A 7 -29.71 -25.10 -28.71
CA SER A 7 -29.99 -25.32 -27.29
C SER A 7 -30.01 -24.00 -26.52
N THR A 8 -31.14 -23.71 -25.89
CA THR A 8 -31.37 -22.62 -24.95
C THR A 8 -30.44 -22.73 -23.72
N SER A 9 -29.98 -21.58 -23.24
CA SER A 9 -29.06 -21.36 -22.12
C SER A 9 -29.37 -22.15 -20.84
N GLY A 10 -28.60 -23.20 -20.56
CA GLY A 10 -28.62 -23.89 -19.26
C GLY A 10 -27.54 -23.34 -18.34
N ARG A 11 -27.93 -22.65 -17.26
CA ARG A 11 -26.99 -22.22 -16.19
C ARG A 11 -26.34 -23.47 -15.60
N ARG A 12 -25.01 -23.49 -15.45
CA ARG A 12 -24.32 -24.71 -14.97
C ARG A 12 -24.68 -24.94 -13.50
N PRO A 13 -24.83 -26.20 -13.03
CA PRO A 13 -25.20 -26.50 -11.65
C PRO A 13 -24.32 -25.80 -10.59
N ARG A 14 -23.01 -25.68 -10.83
CA ARG A 14 -22.09 -24.94 -9.96
C ARG A 14 -22.42 -23.45 -9.85
N ASP A 15 -22.89 -22.83 -10.95
CA ASP A 15 -23.17 -21.41 -11.02
C ASP A 15 -24.46 -21.13 -10.22
N VAL A 16 -25.44 -22.04 -10.28
CA VAL A 16 -26.67 -21.98 -9.46
C VAL A 16 -26.34 -22.00 -7.97
N VAL A 17 -25.48 -22.93 -7.53
CA VAL A 17 -25.07 -23.03 -6.12
C VAL A 17 -24.28 -21.79 -5.69
N ALA A 18 -23.32 -21.35 -6.51
CA ALA A 18 -22.50 -20.17 -6.20
C ALA A 18 -23.36 -18.90 -6.10
N ASP A 19 -24.28 -18.70 -7.05
CA ASP A 19 -25.16 -17.53 -7.07
C ASP A 19 -26.10 -17.49 -5.88
N ALA A 20 -26.67 -18.63 -5.50
CA ALA A 20 -27.54 -18.74 -4.34
C ALA A 20 -26.78 -18.45 -3.04
N LEU A 21 -25.64 -19.09 -2.82
CA LEU A 21 -24.82 -18.85 -1.61
C LEU A 21 -24.31 -17.41 -1.55
N ARG A 22 -23.91 -16.82 -2.70
CA ARG A 22 -23.51 -15.41 -2.78
C ARG A 22 -24.65 -14.48 -2.37
N ALA A 23 -25.88 -14.75 -2.81
CA ALA A 23 -27.04 -13.97 -2.42
C ALA A 23 -27.31 -14.07 -0.91
N ARG A 24 -27.23 -15.28 -0.34
CA ARG A 24 -27.45 -15.50 1.10
C ARG A 24 -26.41 -14.81 1.98
N ILE A 25 -25.14 -14.86 1.59
CA ILE A 25 -24.06 -14.13 2.27
C ILE A 25 -24.31 -12.62 2.20
N ARG A 26 -24.63 -12.09 1.01
CA ARG A 26 -24.92 -10.65 0.82
C ARG A 26 -26.14 -10.16 1.59
N ASN A 27 -27.16 -11.00 1.71
CA ASN A 27 -28.38 -10.69 2.44
C ASN A 27 -28.24 -10.89 3.96
N GLY A 28 -27.08 -11.32 4.45
CA GLY A 28 -26.81 -11.53 5.87
C GLY A 28 -27.42 -12.80 6.45
N GLU A 29 -27.93 -13.72 5.63
CA GLU A 29 -28.42 -15.04 6.11
C GLU A 29 -27.29 -15.87 6.72
N TYR A 30 -26.06 -15.67 6.23
CA TYR A 30 -24.84 -16.15 6.86
C TYR A 30 -23.97 -14.97 7.26
N ALA A 31 -23.80 -14.78 8.57
CA ALA A 31 -22.95 -13.73 9.10
C ALA A 31 -21.47 -13.99 8.75
N PRO A 32 -20.66 -12.93 8.61
CA PRO A 32 -19.20 -13.03 8.67
C PRO A 32 -18.71 -13.96 9.79
N GLY A 33 -17.74 -14.84 9.51
CA GLY A 33 -17.21 -15.80 10.48
C GLY A 33 -18.13 -16.99 10.80
N SER A 34 -19.37 -17.03 10.26
CA SER A 34 -20.30 -18.14 10.48
C SER A 34 -20.01 -19.32 9.57
N ARG A 35 -20.33 -20.53 10.05
CA ARG A 35 -20.17 -21.77 9.27
C ARG A 35 -21.32 -21.91 8.27
N LEU A 36 -20.97 -22.23 7.03
CA LEU A 36 -21.91 -22.70 6.03
C LEU A 36 -22.36 -24.14 6.29
N PRO A 37 -23.45 -24.59 5.66
CA PRO A 37 -23.76 -26.00 5.54
C PRO A 37 -22.59 -26.80 4.94
N THR A 38 -22.44 -28.04 5.37
CA THR A 38 -21.46 -28.99 4.85
C THR A 38 -21.69 -29.29 3.37
N GLN A 39 -20.67 -29.79 2.66
CA GLN A 39 -20.81 -30.19 1.26
C GLN A 39 -21.98 -31.16 1.03
N ARG A 40 -22.16 -32.13 1.94
CA ARG A 40 -23.24 -33.12 1.87
C ARG A 40 -24.63 -32.48 2.02
N GLU A 41 -24.75 -31.47 2.88
CA GLU A 41 -25.98 -30.71 3.06
C GLU A 41 -26.29 -29.88 1.82
N LEU A 42 -25.28 -29.21 1.24
CA LEU A 42 -25.43 -28.45 0.00
C LEU A 42 -25.76 -29.34 -1.22
N GLU A 43 -25.18 -30.53 -1.31
CA GLU A 43 -25.52 -31.54 -2.34
C GLU A 43 -27.00 -31.92 -2.26
N THR A 44 -27.51 -32.11 -1.04
CA THR A 44 -28.91 -32.46 -0.77
C THR A 44 -29.83 -31.28 -1.06
N GLU A 45 -29.48 -30.09 -0.57
CA GLU A 45 -30.27 -28.88 -0.71
C GLU A 45 -30.46 -28.47 -2.17
N PHE A 46 -29.36 -28.41 -2.93
CA PHE A 46 -29.38 -27.95 -4.31
C PHE A 46 -29.66 -29.07 -5.31
N THR A 47 -29.75 -30.33 -4.86
CA THR A 47 -29.92 -31.53 -5.72
C THR A 47 -28.86 -31.58 -6.83
N VAL A 48 -27.60 -31.37 -6.46
CA VAL A 48 -26.46 -31.39 -7.40
C VAL A 48 -25.36 -32.35 -6.93
N GLY A 49 -24.52 -32.79 -7.86
CA GLY A 49 -23.39 -33.65 -7.52
C GLY A 49 -22.28 -32.92 -6.76
N ARG A 50 -21.51 -33.69 -5.98
CA ARG A 50 -20.34 -33.24 -5.20
C ARG A 50 -19.34 -32.38 -5.96
N SER A 51 -19.10 -32.69 -7.25
CA SER A 51 -18.20 -31.90 -8.10
C SER A 51 -18.71 -30.48 -8.31
N ALA A 52 -20.01 -30.28 -8.51
CA ALA A 52 -20.62 -28.98 -8.69
C ALA A 52 -20.58 -28.14 -7.40
N VAL A 53 -20.85 -28.76 -6.24
CA VAL A 53 -20.72 -28.09 -4.93
C VAL A 53 -19.27 -27.69 -4.67
N ARG A 54 -18.30 -28.58 -4.93
CA ARG A 54 -16.88 -28.28 -4.75
C ARG A 54 -16.42 -27.14 -5.66
N GLU A 55 -16.84 -27.15 -6.93
CA GLU A 55 -16.55 -26.07 -7.88
C GLU A 55 -17.18 -24.74 -7.45
N ALA A 56 -18.41 -24.76 -6.94
CA ALA A 56 -19.09 -23.57 -6.44
C ALA A 56 -18.39 -22.99 -5.21
N LEU A 57 -18.05 -23.83 -4.22
CA LEU A 57 -17.32 -23.40 -3.02
C LEU A 57 -15.91 -22.88 -3.38
N ALA A 58 -15.22 -23.53 -4.31
CA ALA A 58 -13.92 -23.06 -4.81
C ALA A 58 -14.05 -21.73 -5.56
N ALA A 59 -15.15 -21.48 -6.27
CA ALA A 59 -15.42 -20.20 -6.89
C ALA A 59 -15.63 -19.09 -5.85
N LEU A 60 -16.45 -19.34 -4.83
CA LEU A 60 -16.68 -18.40 -3.74
C LEU A 60 -15.43 -18.16 -2.88
N THR A 61 -14.53 -19.13 -2.75
CA THR A 61 -13.21 -18.95 -2.11
C THR A 61 -12.32 -18.02 -2.93
N ARG A 62 -12.30 -18.16 -4.27
CA ARG A 62 -11.55 -17.25 -5.16
C ARG A 62 -12.15 -15.85 -5.24
N GLU A 63 -13.40 -15.70 -4.82
CA GLU A 63 -14.09 -14.41 -4.70
C GLU A 63 -13.95 -13.82 -3.28
N ASP A 64 -13.12 -14.41 -2.43
CA ASP A 64 -12.87 -13.98 -1.05
C ASP A 64 -14.16 -13.90 -0.19
N LEU A 65 -15.17 -14.71 -0.54
CA LEU A 65 -16.43 -14.80 0.20
C LEU A 65 -16.42 -15.92 1.24
N LEU A 66 -15.53 -16.90 1.09
CA LEU A 66 -15.43 -18.08 1.96
C LEU A 66 -13.98 -18.40 2.33
N GLU A 67 -13.79 -18.91 3.54
CA GLU A 67 -12.53 -19.41 4.06
C GLU A 67 -12.64 -20.87 4.55
N ASN A 68 -11.49 -21.50 4.81
CA ASN A 68 -11.37 -22.86 5.35
C ASN A 68 -12.05 -23.98 4.53
N VAL A 69 -12.22 -23.78 3.23
CA VAL A 69 -12.76 -24.80 2.32
C VAL A 69 -11.78 -25.97 2.16
N GLY A 70 -12.20 -27.18 2.54
CA GLY A 70 -11.45 -28.42 2.24
C GLY A 70 -10.62 -29.03 3.38
N ARG A 71 -10.60 -28.44 4.58
CA ARG A 71 -9.88 -28.98 5.75
C ARG A 71 -10.70 -29.96 6.62
N GLY A 72 -11.65 -30.69 6.03
CA GLY A 72 -12.53 -31.63 6.76
C GLY A 72 -13.61 -30.99 7.63
N SER A 73 -13.69 -29.65 7.67
CA SER A 73 -14.72 -28.86 8.36
C SER A 73 -15.64 -28.15 7.36
N SER A 74 -16.80 -27.66 7.83
CA SER A 74 -17.66 -26.78 7.05
C SER A 74 -16.91 -25.51 6.61
N PRO A 75 -17.12 -25.03 5.37
CA PRO A 75 -16.68 -23.69 4.95
C PRO A 75 -17.18 -22.62 5.91
N THR A 76 -16.44 -21.53 6.07
CA THR A 76 -16.83 -20.39 6.89
C THR A 76 -16.97 -19.16 6.00
N VAL A 77 -17.96 -18.30 6.25
CA VAL A 77 -18.09 -17.02 5.54
C VAL A 77 -16.91 -16.15 5.90
N ALA A 78 -16.21 -15.65 4.88
CA ALA A 78 -15.08 -14.75 5.07
C ALA A 78 -15.53 -13.50 5.84
N GLU A 79 -14.71 -13.04 6.77
CA GLU A 79 -14.98 -11.79 7.43
C GLU A 79 -14.64 -10.61 6.50
N PRO A 80 -15.57 -9.67 6.25
CA PRO A 80 -15.25 -8.46 5.51
C PRO A 80 -14.18 -7.68 6.27
N GLY A 81 -12.94 -7.76 5.80
CA GLY A 81 -11.78 -7.10 6.41
C GLY A 81 -10.53 -7.96 6.59
N HIS A 82 -10.57 -9.29 6.40
CA HIS A 82 -9.45 -10.14 6.82
C HIS A 82 -8.57 -10.76 5.72
N HIS A 83 -8.85 -10.52 4.44
CA HIS A 83 -7.80 -10.68 3.42
C HIS A 83 -7.02 -9.37 3.35
N ALA A 84 -5.96 -9.26 4.15
CA ALA A 84 -4.91 -8.29 3.87
C ALA A 84 -4.42 -8.59 2.44
N GLU A 85 -4.76 -7.74 1.48
CA GLU A 85 -4.22 -7.83 0.12
C GLU A 85 -2.70 -7.99 0.24
N ALA A 86 -2.14 -8.93 -0.52
CA ALA A 86 -0.71 -9.17 -0.48
C ALA A 86 0.04 -7.84 -0.70
N PRO A 87 1.09 -7.53 0.09
CA PRO A 87 1.81 -6.28 -0.02
C PRO A 87 2.23 -5.99 -1.47
N ARG A 88 1.80 -4.83 -1.98
CA ARG A 88 2.06 -4.37 -3.35
C ARG A 88 3.32 -3.52 -3.41
N SER A 89 3.80 -3.23 -4.62
CA SER A 89 4.96 -2.35 -4.80
C SER A 89 4.69 -0.95 -4.23
N ALA A 90 5.73 -0.30 -3.72
CA ALA A 90 5.61 0.95 -2.99
C ALA A 90 4.97 2.06 -3.81
N GLY A 91 5.28 2.13 -5.11
CA GLY A 91 4.65 3.11 -6.00
C GLY A 91 3.14 2.92 -6.15
N VAL A 92 2.67 1.67 -6.20
CA VAL A 92 1.23 1.36 -6.39
C VAL A 92 0.49 1.52 -5.07
N GLU A 93 0.98 0.90 -3.99
CA GLU A 93 0.30 0.94 -2.70
C GLU A 93 0.20 2.36 -2.16
N LEU A 94 1.28 3.13 -2.22
CA LEU A 94 1.28 4.50 -1.72
C LEU A 94 0.38 5.43 -2.55
N ALA A 95 0.31 5.25 -3.87
CA ALA A 95 -0.56 6.07 -4.72
C ALA A 95 -2.04 5.86 -4.36
N ASP A 96 -2.45 4.61 -4.17
CA ASP A 96 -3.83 4.28 -3.78
C ASP A 96 -4.18 4.80 -2.39
N ARG A 97 -3.25 4.70 -1.44
CA ARG A 97 -3.47 5.18 -0.07
C ARG A 97 -3.45 6.71 0.03
N LEU A 98 -2.57 7.39 -0.70
CA LEU A 98 -2.61 8.85 -0.78
C LEU A 98 -3.91 9.35 -1.41
N HIS A 99 -4.42 8.70 -2.46
CA HIS A 99 -5.71 9.07 -3.02
C HIS A 99 -6.85 8.92 -2.01
N ALA A 100 -6.88 7.81 -1.26
CA ALA A 100 -7.85 7.63 -0.18
C ALA A 100 -7.70 8.70 0.91
N ALA A 101 -6.47 9.03 1.31
CA ALA A 101 -6.19 10.07 2.30
C ALA A 101 -6.66 11.46 1.84
N PHE A 102 -6.54 11.78 0.55
CA PHE A 102 -6.98 13.06 -0.02
C PHE A 102 -8.52 13.22 -0.12
N GLN A 103 -9.29 12.18 0.22
CA GLN A 103 -10.75 12.31 0.39
C GLN A 103 -11.11 13.08 1.67
N ALA A 104 -10.18 13.19 2.64
CA ALA A 104 -10.41 13.93 3.86
C ALA A 104 -10.35 15.45 3.63
N GLU A 105 -11.12 16.20 4.42
CA GLU A 105 -11.08 17.67 4.43
C GLU A 105 -9.71 18.20 4.88
N HIS A 106 -9.06 17.50 5.83
CA HIS A 106 -7.76 17.82 6.38
C HIS A 106 -6.80 16.66 6.15
N VAL A 107 -5.86 16.84 5.23
CA VAL A 107 -4.88 15.83 4.85
C VAL A 107 -3.59 16.03 5.64
N THR A 108 -3.07 14.97 6.25
CA THR A 108 -1.72 14.97 6.84
C THR A 108 -0.87 13.86 6.25
N VAL A 109 0.36 14.18 5.86
CA VAL A 109 1.33 13.20 5.34
C VAL A 109 2.65 13.36 6.04
N ASP A 110 3.05 12.37 6.85
CA ASP A 110 4.42 12.29 7.34
C ASP A 110 5.18 11.25 6.52
N ALA A 111 6.39 11.57 6.06
CA ALA A 111 7.19 10.67 5.24
C ALA A 111 8.62 10.61 5.75
N PHE A 112 9.10 9.42 6.08
CA PHE A 112 10.50 9.15 6.36
C PHE A 112 11.04 8.24 5.25
N SER A 113 12.00 8.74 4.46
CA SER A 113 12.53 7.99 3.32
C SER A 113 13.91 8.49 2.89
N LEU A 114 14.62 7.70 2.08
CA LEU A 114 15.93 8.04 1.57
C LEU A 114 15.91 9.26 0.63
N THR A 115 15.04 9.27 -0.38
CA THR A 115 15.03 10.29 -1.44
C THR A 115 13.69 10.99 -1.67
N THR A 116 12.59 10.53 -1.08
CA THR A 116 11.20 10.93 -1.42
C THR A 116 10.71 10.58 -2.84
N GLU A 117 11.51 9.90 -3.66
CA GLU A 117 11.14 9.53 -5.04
C GLU A 117 9.78 8.81 -5.14
N THR A 118 9.52 7.84 -4.26
CA THR A 118 8.26 7.10 -4.24
C THR A 118 7.07 7.99 -3.88
N LEU A 119 7.26 8.92 -2.92
CA LEU A 119 6.24 9.90 -2.55
C LEU A 119 5.93 10.82 -3.73
N ASN A 120 6.97 11.37 -4.38
CA ASN A 120 6.83 12.22 -5.55
C ASN A 120 5.99 11.55 -6.65
N ASN A 121 6.29 10.30 -6.97
CA ASN A 121 5.55 9.55 -7.99
C ASN A 121 4.11 9.25 -7.56
N ALA A 122 3.90 8.89 -6.31
CA ALA A 122 2.59 8.53 -5.78
C ALA A 122 1.63 9.73 -5.65
N LEU A 123 2.15 10.95 -5.49
CA LEU A 123 1.36 12.18 -5.41
C LEU A 123 0.72 12.58 -6.76
N ALA A 124 1.23 12.10 -7.89
CA ALA A 124 0.77 12.54 -9.21
C ALA A 124 -0.73 12.31 -9.43
N TRP A 125 -1.27 11.18 -8.97
CA TRP A 125 -2.69 10.86 -9.13
C TRP A 125 -3.61 11.73 -8.23
N PRO A 126 -3.46 11.78 -6.90
CA PRO A 126 -4.29 12.64 -6.05
C PRO A 126 -4.22 14.12 -6.44
N ILE A 127 -3.04 14.64 -6.82
CA ILE A 127 -2.91 16.01 -7.31
C ILE A 127 -3.78 16.24 -8.55
N ARG A 128 -3.72 15.34 -9.54
CA ARG A 128 -4.59 15.43 -10.72
C ARG A 128 -6.07 15.47 -10.34
N GLN A 129 -6.49 14.66 -9.37
CA GLN A 129 -7.87 14.66 -8.91
C GLN A 129 -8.29 15.97 -8.23
N VAL A 130 -7.38 16.64 -7.51
CA VAL A 130 -7.63 17.99 -6.97
C VAL A 130 -7.72 19.02 -8.10
N MET A 131 -6.84 18.95 -9.09
CA MET A 131 -6.89 19.85 -10.26
C MET A 131 -8.20 19.73 -11.03
N GLU A 132 -8.73 18.51 -11.14
CA GLU A 132 -10.01 18.20 -11.77
C GLU A 132 -11.22 18.46 -10.84
N ARG A 133 -10.98 18.98 -9.63
CA ARG A 133 -11.99 19.23 -8.58
C ARG A 133 -12.80 17.99 -8.17
N ARG A 134 -12.23 16.80 -8.36
CA ARG A 134 -12.78 15.51 -7.89
C ARG A 134 -12.45 15.25 -6.42
N LEU A 135 -11.31 15.77 -5.95
CA LEU A 135 -10.93 15.85 -4.55
C LEU A 135 -10.87 17.33 -4.14
N THR A 136 -11.33 17.64 -2.93
CA THR A 136 -11.44 19.03 -2.45
C THR A 136 -10.97 19.19 -0.99
N PRO A 137 -9.74 18.75 -0.65
CA PRO A 137 -9.21 18.97 0.69
C PRO A 137 -9.09 20.47 0.96
N ARG A 138 -9.40 20.90 2.19
CA ARG A 138 -9.17 22.29 2.62
C ARG A 138 -7.73 22.54 2.99
N THR A 139 -7.09 21.58 3.67
CA THR A 139 -5.72 21.72 4.15
C THR A 139 -4.88 20.49 3.82
N LEU A 140 -3.61 20.69 3.50
CA LEU A 140 -2.59 19.64 3.41
C LEU A 140 -1.38 20.02 4.23
N THR A 141 -1.09 19.24 5.26
CA THR A 141 0.15 19.38 6.06
C THR A 141 1.06 18.19 5.79
N ALA A 142 2.28 18.45 5.34
CA ALA A 142 3.28 17.43 5.07
C ALA A 142 4.56 17.66 5.89
N ARG A 143 5.06 16.60 6.53
CA ARG A 143 6.35 16.57 7.21
C ARG A 143 7.23 15.51 6.58
N VAL A 144 8.43 15.88 6.15
CA VAL A 144 9.33 14.96 5.46
C VAL A 144 10.65 14.86 6.20
N LEU A 145 11.05 13.64 6.52
CA LEU A 145 12.37 13.27 7.04
C LEU A 145 13.16 12.54 5.97
N VAL A 146 14.35 13.07 5.67
CA VAL A 146 15.35 12.48 4.79
C VAL A 146 16.70 12.40 5.50
N PRO A 147 17.62 11.51 5.08
CA PRO A 147 18.99 11.54 5.57
C PRO A 147 19.65 12.91 5.40
N SER A 148 20.44 13.33 6.38
CA SER A 148 21.32 14.50 6.25
C SER A 148 22.35 14.30 5.14
N LEU A 149 22.54 15.36 4.36
CA LEU A 149 23.54 15.46 3.29
C LEU A 149 24.99 15.48 3.86
N GLU A 150 25.15 15.70 5.16
CA GLU A 150 26.45 15.67 5.82
C GLU A 150 26.73 14.34 6.51
N ALA A 151 25.72 13.47 6.63
CA ALA A 151 25.85 12.21 7.33
C ALA A 151 26.66 11.19 6.53
N ARG A 152 27.51 10.44 7.23
CA ARG A 152 28.16 9.25 6.67
C ARG A 152 27.19 8.08 6.72
N LEU A 153 26.44 7.89 5.64
CA LEU A 153 25.49 6.79 5.52
C LEU A 153 26.20 5.47 5.25
N ALA A 154 25.62 4.35 5.72
CA ALA A 154 26.13 3.01 5.42
C ALA A 154 25.90 2.61 3.95
N LEU A 155 24.90 3.22 3.29
CA LEU A 155 24.50 3.01 1.91
C LEU A 155 24.03 4.32 1.27
N PRO A 156 24.15 4.48 -0.05
CA PRO A 156 24.87 3.60 -0.97
C PRO A 156 26.39 3.74 -0.84
N ARG A 157 27.14 2.73 -1.30
CA ARG A 157 28.62 2.73 -1.34
C ARG A 157 29.12 1.90 -2.52
N LEU A 158 30.33 2.19 -3.02
CA LEU A 158 30.93 1.32 -4.02
C LEU A 158 31.26 -0.04 -3.40
N ILE A 159 31.28 -1.06 -4.27
CA ILE A 159 31.67 -2.42 -3.89
C ILE A 159 33.17 -2.47 -3.60
N ASP A 160 33.99 -1.85 -4.46
CA ASP A 160 35.44 -1.94 -4.41
C ASP A 160 36.09 -0.85 -3.54
N ASP A 161 35.48 0.34 -3.47
CA ASP A 161 35.92 1.44 -2.60
C ASP A 161 34.76 1.99 -1.73
N PRO A 162 34.53 1.38 -0.57
CA PRO A 162 33.48 1.77 0.38
C PRO A 162 33.42 3.24 0.79
N ASP A 163 34.55 3.93 0.78
CA ASP A 163 34.69 5.27 1.32
C ASP A 163 34.68 6.35 0.23
N ASP A 164 34.60 5.94 -1.04
CA ASP A 164 34.45 6.84 -2.17
C ASP A 164 33.22 7.76 -1.98
N PRO A 165 33.36 9.08 -2.19
CA PRO A 165 32.27 10.02 -1.97
C PRO A 165 31.18 10.02 -3.06
N LYS A 166 31.47 9.54 -4.28
CA LYS A 166 30.55 9.63 -5.44
C LYS A 166 29.17 9.02 -5.19
N PRO A 167 29.02 7.83 -4.54
CA PRO A 167 27.70 7.28 -4.25
C PRO A 167 26.85 8.19 -3.35
N ARG A 168 27.49 8.86 -2.38
CA ARG A 168 26.81 9.79 -1.47
C ARG A 168 26.47 11.09 -2.19
N GLU A 169 27.38 11.64 -2.99
CA GLU A 169 27.11 12.81 -3.84
C GLU A 169 25.95 12.57 -4.81
N ARG A 170 25.90 11.39 -5.44
CA ARG A 170 24.77 10.94 -6.26
C ARG A 170 23.48 10.93 -5.46
N LEU A 171 23.50 10.34 -4.26
CA LEU A 171 22.34 10.30 -3.39
C LEU A 171 21.88 11.73 -3.02
N HIS A 172 22.79 12.62 -2.66
CA HIS A 172 22.46 14.01 -2.33
C HIS A 172 21.78 14.71 -3.50
N GLN A 173 22.31 14.55 -4.73
CA GLN A 173 21.69 15.11 -5.93
C GLN A 173 20.25 14.58 -6.12
N MET A 174 20.03 13.27 -5.91
CA MET A 174 18.70 12.68 -5.99
C MET A 174 17.77 13.23 -4.89
N GLN A 175 18.24 13.31 -3.65
CA GLN A 175 17.50 13.84 -2.52
C GLN A 175 17.03 15.27 -2.78
N THR A 176 17.95 16.18 -3.14
CA THR A 176 17.62 17.56 -3.47
C THR A 176 16.60 17.63 -4.61
N SER A 177 16.82 16.87 -5.69
CA SER A 177 15.91 16.87 -6.86
C SER A 177 14.49 16.45 -6.49
N TYR A 178 14.33 15.33 -5.77
CA TYR A 178 13.00 14.81 -5.45
C TYR A 178 12.31 15.57 -4.32
N VAL A 179 13.06 16.09 -3.33
CA VAL A 179 12.48 16.99 -2.31
C VAL A 179 11.91 18.24 -2.98
N HIS A 180 12.65 18.86 -3.90
CA HIS A 180 12.15 20.01 -4.66
C HIS A 180 10.94 19.63 -5.54
N ALA A 181 10.92 18.43 -6.12
CA ALA A 181 9.78 17.96 -6.91
C ALA A 181 8.51 17.77 -6.06
N VAL A 182 8.63 17.21 -4.84
CA VAL A 182 7.54 17.09 -3.87
C VAL A 182 7.05 18.47 -3.44
N ASP A 183 7.96 19.39 -3.11
CA ASP A 183 7.61 20.75 -2.70
C ASP A 183 6.81 21.47 -3.79
N ASN A 184 7.31 21.49 -5.03
CA ASN A 184 6.59 22.07 -6.16
C ASN A 184 5.22 21.41 -6.39
N SER A 185 5.15 20.08 -6.27
CA SER A 185 3.91 19.32 -6.48
C SER A 185 2.85 19.70 -5.45
N LEU A 186 3.21 19.70 -4.16
CA LEU A 186 2.27 20.01 -3.08
C LEU A 186 1.89 21.50 -3.07
N THR A 187 2.85 22.41 -3.16
CA THR A 187 2.58 23.86 -3.14
C THR A 187 1.74 24.31 -4.34
N SER A 188 1.77 23.59 -5.46
CA SER A 188 0.90 23.85 -6.61
C SER A 188 -0.60 23.77 -6.28
N LEU A 189 -0.98 22.99 -5.25
CA LEU A 189 -2.36 22.82 -4.81
C LEU A 189 -2.97 24.11 -4.23
N ALA A 190 -2.15 25.06 -3.78
CA ALA A 190 -2.62 26.36 -3.31
C ALA A 190 -3.42 27.12 -4.37
N ARG A 191 -3.10 26.93 -5.66
CA ARG A 191 -3.85 27.52 -6.79
C ARG A 191 -5.27 26.97 -6.92
N PHE A 192 -5.54 25.82 -6.29
CA PHE A 192 -6.84 25.15 -6.28
C PHE A 192 -7.57 25.34 -4.95
N GLY A 193 -7.11 26.25 -4.09
CA GLY A 193 -7.75 26.61 -2.83
C GLY A 193 -7.40 25.71 -1.64
N VAL A 194 -6.36 24.88 -1.76
CA VAL A 194 -5.85 24.06 -0.65
C VAL A 194 -4.83 24.86 0.14
N GLU A 195 -4.99 24.98 1.45
CA GLU A 195 -3.94 25.53 2.32
C GLU A 195 -2.84 24.48 2.53
N VAL A 196 -1.63 24.75 2.03
CA VAL A 196 -0.52 23.78 2.02
C VAL A 196 0.58 24.22 2.96
N SER A 197 1.03 23.32 3.83
CA SER A 197 2.23 23.46 4.64
C SER A 197 3.13 22.25 4.43
N LEU A 198 4.34 22.46 3.92
CA LEU A 198 5.38 21.43 3.84
C LEU A 198 6.56 21.86 4.70
N THR A 199 7.06 20.94 5.52
CA THR A 199 8.34 21.09 6.20
C THR A 199 9.21 19.87 5.91
N VAL A 200 10.46 20.12 5.53
CA VAL A 200 11.45 19.08 5.27
C VAL A 200 12.58 19.23 6.30
N ARG A 201 12.92 18.12 6.94
CA ARG A 201 14.00 18.03 7.92
C ARG A 201 14.93 16.87 7.59
N ALA A 202 16.16 16.99 8.04
CA ALA A 202 17.24 16.06 7.79
C ALA A 202 17.65 15.33 9.09
N VAL A 203 17.88 14.01 9.03
CA VAL A 203 18.31 13.19 10.18
C VAL A 203 19.66 12.51 9.91
N PRO A 204 20.58 12.48 10.88
CA PRO A 204 21.93 11.94 10.68
C PRO A 204 21.97 10.41 10.85
N LEU A 205 21.15 9.67 10.11
CA LEU A 205 21.09 8.20 10.17
C LEU A 205 20.86 7.59 8.80
N THR A 206 21.22 6.31 8.65
CA THR A 206 20.91 5.52 7.45
C THR A 206 19.53 4.88 7.61
N PRO A 207 18.53 5.26 6.80
CA PRO A 207 17.20 4.65 6.86
C PRO A 207 17.24 3.17 6.51
N THR A 208 16.63 2.34 7.35
CA THR A 208 16.47 0.90 7.12
C THR A 208 15.10 0.56 6.51
N HIS A 209 14.18 1.53 6.54
CA HIS A 209 12.85 1.43 5.98
C HIS A 209 12.35 2.79 5.51
N LYS A 210 11.33 2.77 4.66
CA LYS A 210 10.42 3.88 4.39
C LYS A 210 9.26 3.80 5.36
N LEU A 211 8.80 4.94 5.84
CA LEU A 211 7.57 5.06 6.61
C LEU A 211 6.74 6.21 6.03
N TYR A 212 5.47 5.94 5.77
CA TYR A 212 4.47 6.95 5.44
C TYR A 212 3.33 6.89 6.45
N LEU A 213 2.99 8.01 7.07
CA LEU A 213 1.86 8.13 7.96
C LEU A 213 0.83 9.04 7.32
N LEU A 214 -0.36 8.50 7.06
CA LEU A 214 -1.44 9.21 6.35
C LEU A 214 -2.59 9.50 7.32
N ASN A 215 -3.03 10.75 7.33
CA ASN A 215 -4.14 11.26 8.16
C ASN A 215 -4.05 10.86 9.64
N ARG A 216 -2.82 10.64 10.13
CA ARG A 216 -2.48 10.14 11.48
C ARG A 216 -3.13 8.80 11.86
N ASN A 217 -3.80 8.11 10.92
CA ASN A 217 -4.53 6.87 11.17
C ASN A 217 -3.98 5.67 10.39
N GLU A 218 -3.12 5.89 9.41
CA GLU A 218 -2.59 4.81 8.58
C GLU A 218 -1.07 4.88 8.53
N ALA A 219 -0.42 3.74 8.65
CA ALA A 219 1.02 3.59 8.50
C ALA A 219 1.34 2.64 7.35
N LEU A 220 2.26 3.06 6.47
CA LEU A 220 2.85 2.22 5.44
C LEU A 220 4.34 2.10 5.67
N ILE A 221 4.83 0.86 5.84
CA ILE A 221 6.25 0.57 6.01
C ILE A 221 6.80 -0.25 4.85
N GLY A 222 8.00 0.07 4.39
CA GLY A 222 8.71 -0.72 3.38
C GLY A 222 10.18 -0.84 3.70
N TYR A 223 10.72 -2.05 3.73
CA TYR A 223 12.12 -2.26 4.08
C TYR A 223 13.07 -1.94 2.93
N TYR A 224 14.17 -1.27 3.24
CA TYR A 224 15.28 -1.11 2.33
C TYR A 224 16.10 -2.40 2.31
N GLN A 225 16.05 -3.11 1.18
CA GLN A 225 16.89 -4.28 0.95
C GLN A 225 18.17 -3.85 0.23
N VAL A 226 19.31 -4.28 0.78
CA VAL A 226 20.61 -4.04 0.16
C VAL A 226 20.73 -4.93 -1.08
N VAL A 227 21.02 -4.31 -2.21
CA VAL A 227 21.17 -4.98 -3.50
C VAL A 227 22.47 -4.56 -4.17
N ARG A 228 22.98 -5.44 -5.03
CA ARG A 228 24.06 -5.09 -5.95
C ARG A 228 23.46 -4.33 -7.13
N ASN A 229 23.91 -3.11 -7.36
CA ASN A 229 23.46 -2.26 -8.46
C ASN A 229 24.67 -1.91 -9.34
N GLU A 230 24.79 -2.59 -10.48
CA GLU A 230 25.85 -2.33 -11.47
C GLU A 230 25.42 -1.35 -12.57
N GLU A 231 24.16 -0.94 -12.60
CA GLU A 231 23.60 -0.07 -13.63
C GLU A 231 23.57 1.40 -13.20
N ALA A 232 23.98 1.70 -11.96
CA ALA A 232 24.05 3.07 -11.48
C ALA A 232 25.08 3.87 -12.29
N ALA A 233 24.77 5.13 -12.57
CA ALA A 233 25.70 6.06 -13.18
C ALA A 233 25.65 7.41 -12.47
N PHE A 234 26.79 8.09 -12.46
CA PHE A 234 26.93 9.45 -11.93
C PHE A 234 28.00 10.20 -12.73
N GLN A 235 27.69 11.43 -13.16
CA GLN A 235 28.61 12.28 -13.92
C GLN A 235 29.24 11.60 -15.17
N GLY A 236 28.50 10.70 -15.81
CA GLY A 236 28.94 9.97 -17.01
C GLY A 236 29.78 8.72 -16.74
N GLU A 237 30.01 8.37 -15.47
CA GLU A 237 30.71 7.15 -15.05
C GLU A 237 29.71 6.11 -14.52
N GLN A 238 29.92 4.85 -14.89
CA GLN A 238 29.15 3.72 -14.35
C GLN A 238 29.73 3.31 -13.00
N LEU A 239 28.86 3.12 -12.01
CA LEU A 239 29.20 2.79 -10.64
C LEU A 239 28.66 1.40 -10.27
N SER A 240 29.52 0.56 -9.71
CA SER A 240 29.13 -0.71 -9.10
C SER A 240 28.92 -0.53 -7.61
N LEU A 241 27.66 -0.56 -7.18
CA LEU A 241 27.24 -0.17 -5.83
C LEU A 241 26.63 -1.33 -5.05
N TYR A 242 26.77 -1.25 -3.72
CA TYR A 242 25.69 -1.70 -2.84
C TYR A 242 24.71 -0.54 -2.65
N ASP A 243 23.46 -0.75 -3.05
CA ASP A 243 22.38 0.24 -3.07
C ASP A 243 21.10 -0.34 -2.43
N VAL A 244 20.01 0.42 -2.38
CA VAL A 244 18.72 -0.02 -1.84
C VAL A 244 17.57 0.10 -2.84
N LEU A 245 16.67 -0.87 -2.83
CA LEU A 245 15.50 -0.85 -3.70
C LEU A 245 14.47 0.20 -3.24
N GLY A 246 14.15 1.14 -4.13
CA GLY A 246 13.18 2.20 -3.87
C GLY A 246 11.74 1.82 -4.25
N LEU A 247 11.45 1.73 -5.55
CA LEU A 247 10.08 1.69 -6.08
C LEU A 247 9.45 0.30 -6.10
N THR A 248 10.28 -0.74 -6.24
CA THR A 248 9.83 -2.15 -6.31
C THR A 248 9.71 -2.81 -4.94
N ALA A 249 10.23 -2.16 -3.88
CA ALA A 249 10.04 -2.59 -2.50
C ALA A 249 8.54 -2.67 -2.18
N LYS A 250 8.14 -3.66 -1.39
CA LYS A 250 6.74 -3.80 -0.97
C LYS A 250 6.42 -2.85 0.18
N LEU A 251 5.20 -2.32 0.21
CA LEU A 251 4.66 -1.61 1.37
C LEU A 251 3.69 -2.50 2.13
N PHE A 252 3.88 -2.55 3.44
CA PHE A 252 3.01 -3.20 4.40
C PHE A 252 2.16 -2.11 5.06
N ARG A 253 0.85 -2.34 5.08
CA ARG A 253 -0.15 -1.39 5.54
C ARG A 253 -0.63 -1.76 6.94
N SER A 254 -0.84 -0.75 7.77
CA SER A 254 -1.51 -0.87 9.06
C SER A 254 -2.46 0.30 9.28
N THR A 255 -3.64 0.03 9.80
CA THR A 255 -4.68 1.02 10.13
C THR A 255 -4.88 1.14 11.63
N GLY A 256 -5.18 2.35 12.09
CA GLY A 256 -5.45 2.67 13.48
C GLY A 256 -6.94 2.81 13.78
N GLY A 257 -7.23 2.94 15.08
CA GLY A 257 -8.58 3.20 15.58
C GLY A 257 -9.57 2.09 15.26
N VAL A 258 -10.79 2.48 14.91
CA VAL A 258 -11.90 1.53 14.64
C VAL A 258 -11.73 0.72 13.35
N GLU A 259 -10.79 1.13 12.48
CA GLU A 259 -10.48 0.44 11.22
C GLU A 259 -9.30 -0.53 11.36
N ALA A 260 -8.69 -0.62 12.54
CA ALA A 260 -7.64 -1.59 12.82
C ALA A 260 -8.23 -3.00 12.89
N ARG A 261 -7.52 -3.99 12.35
CA ARG A 261 -7.90 -5.41 12.44
C ARG A 261 -7.84 -5.92 13.87
N ASP A 262 -6.84 -5.46 14.62
CA ASP A 262 -6.63 -5.82 16.02
C ASP A 262 -5.86 -4.71 16.77
N ASP A 263 -5.71 -4.90 18.08
CA ASP A 263 -4.98 -3.97 18.95
C ASP A 263 -3.49 -3.84 18.58
N GLN A 264 -2.90 -4.87 17.95
CA GLN A 264 -1.49 -4.84 17.53
C GLN A 264 -1.30 -3.92 16.33
N GLU A 265 -2.20 -3.95 15.37
CA GLU A 265 -2.18 -3.07 14.21
C GLU A 265 -2.40 -1.60 14.61
N ALA A 266 -3.35 -1.35 15.51
CA ALA A 266 -3.57 -0.02 16.06
C ALA A 266 -2.34 0.49 16.83
N ALA A 267 -1.73 -0.37 17.66
CA ALA A 267 -0.49 -0.06 18.36
C ALA A 267 0.67 0.22 17.39
N PHE A 268 0.79 -0.54 16.31
CA PHE A 268 1.83 -0.32 15.30
C PHE A 268 1.74 1.08 14.66
N VAL A 269 0.53 1.56 14.35
CA VAL A 269 0.34 2.93 13.82
C VAL A 269 0.73 3.96 14.88
N ALA A 270 0.33 3.77 16.14
CA ALA A 270 0.67 4.67 17.23
C ALA A 270 2.19 4.74 17.49
N GLU A 271 2.86 3.60 17.53
CA GLU A 271 4.32 3.50 17.71
C GLU A 271 5.09 4.07 16.51
N SER A 272 4.60 3.86 15.28
CA SER A 272 5.21 4.44 14.08
C SER A 272 5.16 5.97 14.11
N ARG A 273 4.05 6.55 14.60
CA ARG A 273 3.93 8.00 14.83
C ARG A 273 4.90 8.49 15.90
N GLN A 274 4.98 7.81 17.04
CA GLN A 274 5.91 8.15 18.11
C GLN A 274 7.37 8.08 17.63
N PHE A 275 7.72 7.06 16.84
CA PHE A 275 9.03 6.95 16.20
C PHE A 275 9.32 8.16 15.30
N PHE A 276 8.39 8.50 14.40
CA PHE A 276 8.55 9.65 13.50
C PHE A 276 8.71 10.96 14.30
N ASP A 277 7.82 11.21 15.26
CA ASP A 277 7.83 12.41 16.11
C ASP A 277 9.12 12.48 16.95
N SER A 278 9.61 11.34 17.45
CA SER A 278 10.87 11.29 18.21
C SER A 278 12.06 11.76 17.38
N LEU A 279 12.16 11.36 16.11
CA LEU A 279 13.20 11.85 15.20
C LEU A 279 12.99 13.32 14.89
N TRP A 280 11.74 13.68 14.53
CA TRP A 280 11.34 15.00 14.11
C TRP A 280 11.66 16.07 15.15
N ASP A 281 11.34 15.81 16.42
CA ASP A 281 11.44 16.80 17.51
C ASP A 281 12.81 16.83 18.21
N THR A 282 13.68 15.83 17.98
CA THR A 282 14.96 15.74 18.70
C THR A 282 16.18 16.02 17.82
N ILE A 283 16.51 15.10 16.92
CA ILE A 283 17.76 15.11 16.16
C ILE A 283 17.60 15.59 14.73
N ALA A 284 16.36 15.81 14.27
CA ALA A 284 16.11 16.32 12.94
C ALA A 284 16.44 17.81 12.86
N THR A 285 17.21 18.18 11.85
CA THR A 285 17.61 19.56 11.55
C THR A 285 16.92 20.04 10.29
N ARG A 286 17.03 21.32 9.93
CA ARG A 286 16.46 21.82 8.67
C ARG A 286 17.16 21.14 7.49
N PHE A 287 16.39 20.82 6.44
CA PHE A 287 16.95 20.33 5.19
C PHE A 287 17.40 21.55 4.37
N ASP A 288 18.71 21.77 4.32
CA ASP A 288 19.38 22.91 3.68
C ASP A 288 20.16 22.46 2.43
#